data_AF-A0A2S9XS06-F1
#
_entry.id   AF-A0A2S9XS06-F1
#
_cell.length_a   1.000
_cell.length_b   1.000
_cell.length_c   1.000
_cell.angle_alpha   90.00
_cell.angle_beta   90.00
_cell.angle_gamma   90.00
#
_symmetry.space_group_name_H-M   'P 1'
#
loop_
_entity.id
_entity.type
_entity.pdbx_description
1 polymer ?
#
loop_
_entity_poly.entity_id
_entity_poly.type
_entity_poly.pdbx_seq_one_letter_code
_entity_poly.pdbx_strand_id
1 'polypeptide(L)'
;MRISFIASTAVLGATLAALCFAPARAGASEPSDASEPSSALEPSGEDEGEGDPHPANESKAKSKSKSKSKSKAKSKSKSKSKSKSKSKGKSKSRSKSRNDEACHYRTPIHWHEVEAGEHLGLIAGRYGVLSTDLIGLNPTLADNPDHIRVGQKLAVCPELPPREVVEFDHVVAPGETFNQIAYANNLSPEELLGMQDGALGDTNKLRVGDKLHIVTVGDILIGFEPEPPQRGRLTSPRKLPQHEAYTIKRAHNVYGTARTIKLIGRVVDNYQRRVPGGPKLRIGDISGRHGGPLAGHLSHQEGRDLDIGFVLQGKLADRLHFSGATKDNIDLERMWALIDEFIATGEVRCIFLDYKFQKLIYEYAKDQGVSQRKLDEYFQYPRGRGRGHGIIRHWRGHENHLHVRFRE
;
A
#
# COMPACT_ATOMS: atom_id res chain seq x y z
N MET A 1 -11.54 -28.87 -50.74
CA MET A 1 -12.87 -28.35 -51.14
C MET A 1 -12.94 -26.89 -50.75
N ARG A 2 -12.96 -26.00 -51.75
CA ARG A 2 -13.07 -24.54 -51.60
C ARG A 2 -14.55 -24.17 -51.66
N ILE A 3 -15.01 -23.32 -50.75
CA ILE A 3 -16.28 -22.60 -50.90
C ILE A 3 -15.97 -21.11 -50.75
N SER A 4 -16.21 -20.37 -51.82
CA SER A 4 -16.19 -18.91 -51.94
C SER A 4 -17.61 -18.36 -51.80
N PHE A 5 -17.72 -17.02 -51.83
CA PHE A 5 -18.90 -16.16 -52.05
C PHE A 5 -19.57 -15.64 -50.74
N ILE A 6 -19.95 -14.37 -50.54
CA ILE A 6 -20.16 -13.18 -51.39
C ILE A 6 -19.98 -11.90 -50.55
N ALA A 7 -19.46 -10.84 -51.17
CA ALA A 7 -19.49 -9.47 -50.70
C ALA A 7 -20.83 -8.81 -51.07
N SER A 8 -21.39 -7.97 -50.19
CA SER A 8 -22.49 -7.06 -50.57
C SER A 8 -22.20 -5.66 -50.04
N THR A 9 -21.86 -4.78 -50.98
CA THR A 9 -21.77 -3.32 -50.85
C THR A 9 -23.15 -2.71 -51.07
N ALA A 10 -23.58 -1.83 -50.17
CA ALA A 10 -24.67 -0.88 -50.43
C ALA A 10 -24.14 0.54 -50.26
N VAL A 11 -24.30 1.30 -51.34
CA VAL A 11 -23.98 2.72 -51.53
C VAL A 11 -25.28 3.52 -51.41
N LEU A 12 -25.25 4.63 -50.69
CA LEU A 12 -26.04 5.88 -50.89
C LEU A 12 -25.39 6.89 -49.91
N GLY A 13 -24.75 8.00 -50.30
CA GLY A 13 -25.25 9.11 -51.13
C GLY A 13 -26.23 9.96 -50.31
N ALA A 14 -26.07 11.25 -50.01
CA ALA A 14 -25.16 12.29 -50.47
C ALA A 14 -25.27 13.55 -49.56
N THR A 15 -24.23 14.40 -49.59
CA THR A 15 -24.23 15.90 -49.54
C THR A 15 -24.80 16.67 -48.33
N LEU A 16 -24.42 17.91 -47.99
CA LEU A 16 -23.26 18.82 -48.14
C LEU A 16 -23.76 20.16 -47.55
N ALA A 17 -23.03 20.82 -46.63
CA ALA A 17 -23.03 22.30 -46.53
C ALA A 17 -22.01 22.79 -45.49
N ALA A 18 -20.91 23.34 -46.01
CA ALA A 18 -19.99 24.19 -45.28
C ALA A 18 -20.51 25.62 -45.27
N LEU A 19 -20.29 26.34 -44.17
CA LEU A 19 -20.37 27.81 -44.12
C LEU A 19 -19.27 28.32 -43.19
N CYS A 20 -18.19 28.79 -43.80
CA CYS A 20 -17.23 29.72 -43.22
C CYS A 20 -17.79 31.14 -43.34
N PHE A 21 -17.67 31.97 -42.31
CA PHE A 21 -17.42 33.41 -42.46
C PHE A 21 -16.98 34.03 -41.12
N ALA A 22 -15.74 34.50 -41.07
CA ALA A 22 -15.26 35.66 -40.31
C ALA A 22 -14.73 36.65 -41.38
N PRO A 23 -14.63 37.99 -41.16
CA PRO A 23 -13.55 38.55 -40.31
C PRO A 23 -13.78 39.98 -39.71
N ALA A 24 -12.69 40.50 -39.10
CA ALA A 24 -12.27 41.90 -38.80
C ALA A 24 -12.65 42.51 -37.41
N ARG A 25 -11.70 42.82 -36.49
CA ARG A 25 -10.71 43.95 -36.35
C ARG A 25 -11.39 45.34 -36.27
N ALA A 26 -11.05 46.32 -35.43
CA ALA A 26 -9.93 46.65 -34.54
C ALA A 26 -10.35 47.80 -33.59
N GLY A 27 -9.58 48.11 -32.53
CA GLY A 27 -9.68 49.38 -31.80
C GLY A 27 -8.89 49.38 -30.47
N ALA A 28 -7.79 50.12 -30.45
CA ALA A 28 -6.82 50.22 -29.36
C ALA A 28 -6.99 51.50 -28.52
N SER A 29 -6.60 51.47 -27.24
CA SER A 29 -5.90 52.57 -26.53
C SER A 29 -5.63 52.24 -25.05
N GLU A 30 -4.35 52.07 -24.70
CA GLU A 30 -3.72 52.52 -23.43
C GLU A 30 -3.49 54.06 -23.50
N PRO A 31 -3.07 54.83 -22.45
CA PRO A 31 -2.19 54.44 -21.32
C PRO A 31 -2.47 55.11 -19.94
N SER A 32 -1.75 54.69 -18.88
CA SER A 32 -0.85 55.54 -18.06
C SER A 32 -0.54 54.97 -16.67
N ASP A 33 0.77 54.96 -16.35
CA ASP A 33 1.46 55.06 -15.05
C ASP A 33 0.64 55.28 -13.76
N ALA A 34 0.99 54.55 -12.68
CA ALA A 34 1.79 55.11 -11.57
C ALA A 34 1.81 54.21 -10.31
N SER A 35 3.01 54.11 -9.73
CA SER A 35 3.35 54.02 -8.29
C SER A 35 2.99 52.77 -7.46
N GLU A 36 4.06 52.10 -7.00
CA GLU A 36 4.12 51.39 -5.71
C GLU A 36 3.79 52.32 -4.53
N PRO A 37 3.36 51.75 -3.37
CA PRO A 37 4.37 51.59 -2.31
C PRO A 37 4.23 50.31 -1.45
N SER A 38 5.41 49.82 -1.03
CA SER A 38 5.81 49.44 0.33
C SER A 38 4.95 48.53 1.22
N SER A 39 5.61 47.47 1.69
CA SER A 39 5.56 46.85 3.02
C SER A 39 4.25 46.25 3.53
N ALA A 40 4.25 44.95 3.81
CA ALA A 40 4.52 44.44 5.17
C ALA A 40 4.09 42.97 5.33
N LEU A 41 4.84 42.27 6.18
CA LEU A 41 4.45 41.09 6.97
C LEU A 41 4.32 39.76 6.22
N GLU A 42 5.43 39.03 6.18
CA GLU A 42 5.38 37.58 6.28
C GLU A 42 4.84 37.19 7.67
N PRO A 43 3.80 36.34 7.76
CA PRO A 43 3.62 35.50 8.92
C PRO A 43 4.38 34.19 8.67
N SER A 44 5.44 34.00 9.45
CA SER A 44 6.00 32.68 9.74
C SER A 44 4.88 31.79 10.28
N GLY A 45 4.26 31.01 9.39
CA GLY A 45 3.33 29.96 9.76
C GLY A 45 4.10 28.86 10.49
N GLU A 46 3.83 28.74 11.78
CA GLU A 46 4.25 27.63 12.62
C GLU A 46 3.76 26.32 11.98
N ASP A 47 4.74 25.53 11.53
CA ASP A 47 4.57 24.19 10.99
C ASP A 47 4.12 23.29 12.16
N GLU A 48 2.80 23.14 12.33
CA GLU A 48 2.27 22.08 13.18
C GLU A 48 2.66 20.73 12.54
N GLY A 49 3.72 20.15 13.10
CA GLY A 49 4.27 18.87 12.69
C GLY A 49 3.26 17.75 12.88
N GLU A 50 2.48 17.47 11.83
CA GLU A 50 1.82 16.19 11.61
C GLU A 50 2.89 15.17 11.20
N GLY A 51 3.69 14.73 12.17
CA GLY A 51 4.55 13.55 12.01
C GLY A 51 3.72 12.27 12.12
N ASP A 52 4.09 11.25 11.34
CA ASP A 52 3.55 9.90 11.48
C ASP A 52 3.65 9.43 12.94
N PRO A 53 2.54 9.16 13.65
CA PRO A 53 2.65 8.59 14.97
C PRO A 53 3.09 7.13 14.80
N HIS A 54 4.32 6.79 15.19
CA HIS A 54 4.79 5.40 15.32
C HIS A 54 4.55 4.84 16.73
N PRO A 55 4.24 3.55 16.89
CA PRO A 55 4.30 2.88 18.19
C PRO A 55 5.75 2.55 18.55
N ALA A 56 6.10 2.81 19.80
CA ALA A 56 7.26 2.22 20.44
C ALA A 56 7.10 0.69 20.50
N ASN A 57 8.20 0.00 20.24
CA ASN A 57 8.36 -1.44 20.34
C ASN A 57 7.90 -1.91 21.74
N GLU A 58 6.81 -2.68 21.83
CA GLU A 58 6.35 -3.29 23.09
C GLU A 58 7.25 -4.47 23.47
N SER A 59 8.44 -4.16 23.97
CA SER A 59 9.16 -5.08 24.85
C SER A 59 8.63 -4.90 26.27
N LYS A 60 7.83 -5.87 26.74
CA LYS A 60 7.42 -6.02 28.15
C LYS A 60 8.61 -5.88 29.09
N ALA A 61 8.75 -4.73 29.72
CA ALA A 61 9.60 -4.51 30.88
C ALA A 61 8.73 -4.05 32.06
N LYS A 62 8.53 -4.95 33.02
CA LYS A 62 7.88 -4.67 34.30
C LYS A 62 8.68 -3.59 35.05
N SER A 63 8.16 -2.37 35.13
CA SER A 63 8.62 -1.37 36.10
C SER A 63 7.80 -1.47 37.39
N LYS A 64 8.40 -2.03 38.44
CA LYS A 64 7.94 -1.87 39.82
C LYS A 64 8.21 -0.43 40.27
N SER A 65 7.16 0.23 40.75
CA SER A 65 7.18 1.53 41.40
C SER A 65 8.04 1.51 42.67
N LYS A 66 8.86 2.55 42.85
CA LYS A 66 9.53 2.90 44.11
C LYS A 66 8.65 3.92 44.84
N SER A 67 8.19 3.57 46.03
CA SER A 67 7.85 4.53 47.08
C SER A 67 8.83 4.34 48.25
N LYS A 68 9.40 5.45 48.73
CA LYS A 68 10.30 5.53 49.88
C LYS A 68 9.48 5.58 51.17
N SER A 69 9.85 4.78 52.17
CA SER A 69 9.82 5.20 53.58
C SER A 69 10.76 4.32 54.43
N LYS A 70 11.39 4.99 55.40
CA LYS A 70 12.47 4.50 56.30
C LYS A 70 11.93 3.55 57.37
N SER A 71 12.74 2.58 57.81
CA SER A 71 13.08 2.35 59.23
C SER A 71 14.05 1.15 59.43
N LYS A 72 14.78 1.22 60.55
CA LYS A 72 15.91 0.41 61.02
C LYS A 72 15.57 -1.08 61.29
N ALA A 73 16.51 -1.99 61.06
CA ALA A 73 17.25 -2.75 62.10
C ALA A 73 17.95 -4.04 61.57
N LYS A 74 19.17 -4.25 62.06
CA LYS A 74 20.01 -5.46 62.18
C LYS A 74 19.53 -6.80 61.59
N SER A 75 20.38 -7.48 60.82
CA SER A 75 21.24 -8.60 61.31
C SER A 75 21.94 -9.35 60.16
N LYS A 76 23.07 -9.98 60.50
CA LYS A 76 24.03 -10.68 59.65
C LYS A 76 23.47 -11.98 59.05
N SER A 77 23.89 -12.35 57.84
CA SER A 77 24.56 -13.63 57.58
C SER A 77 25.07 -13.75 56.14
N LYS A 78 26.30 -14.25 56.02
CA LYS A 78 26.96 -14.65 54.78
C LYS A 78 26.39 -15.99 54.32
N SER A 79 26.18 -16.17 53.03
CA SER A 79 26.44 -17.47 52.38
C SER A 79 26.79 -17.28 50.89
N LYS A 80 27.94 -17.85 50.52
CA LYS A 80 28.43 -18.02 49.15
C LYS A 80 27.72 -19.21 48.51
N SER A 81 27.28 -19.09 47.26
CA SER A 81 27.05 -20.26 46.41
C SER A 81 27.25 -19.95 44.91
N LYS A 82 28.42 -20.40 44.43
CA LYS A 82 28.75 -20.99 43.12
C LYS A 82 27.96 -20.55 41.88
N SER A 83 28.65 -19.77 41.05
CA SER A 83 28.40 -19.62 39.62
C SER A 83 28.59 -20.96 38.88
N LYS A 84 27.53 -21.43 38.18
CA LYS A 84 27.64 -22.43 37.12
C LYS A 84 27.58 -21.70 35.78
N SER A 85 28.71 -21.71 35.07
CA SER A 85 28.85 -21.32 33.67
C SER A 85 27.96 -22.18 32.79
N LYS A 86 26.99 -21.57 32.08
CA LYS A 86 26.33 -22.18 30.93
C LYS A 86 27.02 -21.70 29.65
N SER A 87 27.52 -22.68 28.92
CA SER A 87 28.19 -22.63 27.63
C SER A 87 27.41 -21.83 26.59
N LYS A 88 28.08 -20.87 25.95
CA LYS A 88 27.66 -20.24 24.69
C LYS A 88 27.60 -21.31 23.60
N GLY A 89 26.40 -21.70 23.19
CA GLY A 89 26.19 -22.43 21.94
C GLY A 89 26.51 -21.50 20.77
N LYS A 90 27.48 -21.90 19.94
CA LYS A 90 27.79 -21.27 18.64
C LYS A 90 26.51 -21.25 17.79
N SER A 91 25.98 -20.07 17.47
CA SER A 91 25.03 -19.93 16.38
C SER A 91 25.77 -20.24 15.07
N LYS A 92 25.37 -21.32 14.40
CA LYS A 92 25.75 -21.52 12.99
C LYS A 92 25.10 -20.40 12.20
N SER A 93 25.90 -19.55 11.55
CA SER A 93 25.40 -18.59 10.56
C SER A 93 24.72 -19.37 9.43
N ARG A 94 23.39 -19.43 9.44
CA ARG A 94 22.62 -19.93 8.30
C ARG A 94 22.85 -18.95 7.14
N SER A 95 23.30 -19.43 6.00
CA SER A 95 23.60 -18.60 4.83
C SER A 95 22.30 -17.98 4.32
N LYS A 96 22.23 -16.64 4.33
CA LYS A 96 21.16 -15.87 3.67
C LYS A 96 21.11 -16.31 2.19
N SER A 97 19.94 -16.68 1.68
CA SER A 97 19.77 -16.96 0.25
C SER A 97 20.17 -15.74 -0.56
N ARG A 98 20.97 -15.92 -1.61
CA ARG A 98 21.37 -14.82 -2.49
C ARG A 98 20.15 -14.34 -3.28
N ASN A 99 20.03 -13.02 -3.45
CA ASN A 99 18.98 -12.45 -4.30
C ASN A 99 19.17 -12.89 -5.75
N ASP A 100 18.07 -13.03 -6.48
CA ASP A 100 18.04 -13.63 -7.81
C ASP A 100 18.08 -12.58 -8.92
N GLU A 101 18.78 -12.86 -10.03
CA GLU A 101 18.85 -11.98 -11.20
C GLU A 101 17.48 -11.78 -11.85
N ALA A 102 16.64 -12.82 -11.90
CA ALA A 102 15.27 -12.73 -12.41
C ALA A 102 14.40 -11.77 -11.59
N CYS A 103 14.80 -11.53 -10.33
CA CYS A 103 14.17 -10.58 -9.43
C CYS A 103 14.95 -9.25 -9.35
N HIS A 104 15.82 -8.97 -10.32
CA HIS A 104 16.71 -7.80 -10.36
C HIS A 104 17.55 -7.64 -9.09
N TYR A 105 17.96 -8.75 -8.48
CA TYR A 105 18.71 -8.82 -7.23
C TYR A 105 18.03 -8.13 -6.03
N ARG A 106 16.69 -7.93 -6.08
CA ARG A 106 15.93 -7.31 -4.98
C ARG A 106 15.53 -8.31 -3.90
N THR A 107 15.22 -9.54 -4.32
CA THR A 107 14.73 -10.61 -3.45
C THR A 107 15.16 -11.96 -4.03
N PRO A 108 15.30 -13.03 -3.22
CA PRO A 108 15.42 -14.38 -3.73
C PRO A 108 14.14 -14.81 -4.46
N ILE A 109 14.26 -15.76 -5.39
CA ILE A 109 13.09 -16.37 -6.00
C ILE A 109 12.37 -17.27 -4.97
N HIS A 110 11.05 -17.13 -4.88
CA HIS A 110 10.19 -18.00 -4.08
C HIS A 110 9.37 -18.89 -5.00
N TRP A 111 9.22 -20.17 -4.63
CA TRP A 111 8.37 -21.12 -5.34
C TRP A 111 7.09 -21.34 -4.55
N HIS A 112 6.01 -20.74 -5.03
CA HIS A 112 4.68 -20.94 -4.48
C HIS A 112 4.06 -22.21 -5.08
N GLU A 113 3.53 -23.08 -4.24
CA GLU A 113 2.77 -24.25 -4.68
C GLU A 113 1.28 -23.92 -4.63
N VAL A 114 0.59 -24.01 -5.78
CA VAL A 114 -0.81 -23.62 -5.92
C VAL A 114 -1.70 -24.50 -5.05
N GLU A 115 -2.50 -23.86 -4.20
CA GLU A 115 -3.50 -24.49 -3.34
C GLU A 115 -4.88 -24.54 -4.00
N ALA A 116 -5.78 -25.37 -3.47
CA ALA A 116 -7.14 -25.49 -3.97
C ALA A 116 -7.91 -24.17 -3.82
N GLY A 117 -8.60 -23.74 -4.89
CA GLY A 117 -9.38 -22.50 -4.90
C GLY A 117 -8.57 -21.23 -5.19
N GLU A 118 -7.25 -21.31 -5.31
CA GLU A 118 -6.43 -20.16 -5.68
C GLU A 118 -6.56 -19.79 -7.16
N HIS A 119 -6.33 -18.51 -7.44
CA HIS A 119 -6.12 -17.94 -8.76
C HIS A 119 -4.97 -16.94 -8.71
N LEU A 120 -4.44 -16.52 -9.88
CA LEU A 120 -3.26 -15.66 -9.93
C LEU A 120 -3.39 -14.37 -9.10
N GLY A 121 -4.56 -13.73 -9.07
CA GLY A 121 -4.78 -12.55 -8.22
C GLY A 121 -4.59 -12.79 -6.72
N LEU A 122 -5.08 -13.92 -6.19
CA LEU A 122 -4.88 -14.29 -4.78
C LEU A 122 -3.41 -14.54 -4.48
N ILE A 123 -2.72 -15.26 -5.36
CA ILE A 123 -1.30 -15.60 -5.24
C ILE A 123 -0.46 -14.32 -5.34
N ALA A 124 -0.71 -13.49 -6.35
CA ALA A 124 0.00 -12.22 -6.56
C ALA A 124 -0.17 -11.29 -5.36
N GLY A 125 -1.41 -11.15 -4.86
CA GLY A 125 -1.70 -10.39 -3.66
C GLY A 125 -0.98 -10.92 -2.41
N ARG A 126 -0.87 -12.25 -2.23
CA ARG A 126 -0.14 -12.87 -1.10
C ARG A 126 1.33 -12.39 -1.05
N TYR A 127 1.94 -12.19 -2.20
CA TYR A 127 3.33 -11.75 -2.33
C TYR A 127 3.50 -10.26 -2.65
N GLY A 128 2.39 -9.52 -2.74
CA GLY A 128 2.42 -8.09 -2.99
C GLY A 128 2.94 -7.70 -4.37
N VAL A 129 2.73 -8.56 -5.36
CA VAL A 129 3.11 -8.36 -6.78
C VAL A 129 1.86 -8.30 -7.65
N LEU A 130 2.02 -8.02 -8.94
CA LEU A 130 0.94 -8.10 -9.91
C LEU A 130 0.88 -9.49 -10.55
N SER A 131 -0.30 -9.89 -11.02
CA SER A 131 -0.48 -11.13 -11.79
C SER A 131 0.32 -11.11 -13.10
N THR A 132 0.55 -9.93 -13.68
CA THR A 132 1.45 -9.74 -14.81
C THR A 132 2.91 -10.07 -14.49
N ASP A 133 3.36 -9.82 -13.25
CA ASP A 133 4.71 -10.22 -12.82
C ASP A 133 4.82 -11.75 -12.73
N LEU A 134 3.76 -12.41 -12.23
CA LEU A 134 3.70 -13.87 -12.19
C LEU A 134 3.75 -14.47 -13.58
N ILE A 135 2.98 -13.93 -14.53
CA ILE A 135 2.97 -14.39 -15.92
C ILE A 135 4.36 -14.19 -16.56
N GLY A 136 4.99 -13.03 -16.33
CA GLY A 136 6.33 -12.73 -16.84
C GLY A 136 7.40 -13.70 -16.35
N LEU A 137 7.27 -14.19 -15.12
CA LEU A 137 8.21 -15.14 -14.52
C LEU A 137 7.86 -16.61 -14.82
N ASN A 138 6.63 -16.90 -15.26
CA ASN A 138 6.13 -18.24 -15.56
C ASN A 138 5.55 -18.29 -16.98
N PRO A 139 6.39 -18.38 -18.03
CA PRO A 139 5.97 -18.23 -19.43
C PRO A 139 4.87 -19.19 -19.89
N THR A 140 4.72 -20.35 -19.25
CA THR A 140 3.63 -21.31 -19.52
C THR A 140 2.24 -20.75 -19.26
N LEU A 141 2.13 -19.63 -18.53
CA LEU A 141 0.87 -18.95 -18.23
C LEU A 141 0.52 -17.85 -19.23
N ALA A 142 1.42 -17.50 -20.16
CA ALA A 142 1.22 -16.36 -21.06
C ALA A 142 -0.03 -16.54 -21.96
N ASP A 143 -0.25 -17.75 -22.46
CA ASP A 143 -1.38 -18.05 -23.35
C ASP A 143 -2.70 -18.24 -22.59
N ASN A 144 -2.64 -18.73 -21.35
CA ASN A 144 -3.81 -18.95 -20.51
C ASN A 144 -3.48 -18.72 -19.02
N PRO A 145 -3.59 -17.48 -18.54
CA PRO A 145 -3.27 -17.12 -17.14
C PRO A 145 -4.14 -17.84 -16.11
N ASP A 146 -5.34 -18.28 -16.49
CA ASP A 146 -6.28 -18.93 -15.58
C ASP A 146 -6.03 -20.43 -15.44
N HIS A 147 -5.13 -20.99 -16.25
CA HIS A 147 -4.84 -22.42 -16.29
C HIS A 147 -3.72 -22.80 -15.32
N ILE A 148 -4.00 -22.61 -14.03
CA ILE A 148 -3.17 -23.11 -12.93
C ILE A 148 -3.78 -24.37 -12.32
N ARG A 149 -2.94 -25.26 -11.80
CA ARG A 149 -3.37 -26.53 -11.18
C ARG A 149 -2.86 -26.65 -9.76
N VAL A 150 -3.65 -27.27 -8.88
CA VAL A 150 -3.21 -27.59 -7.52
C VAL A 150 -1.92 -28.40 -7.56
N GLY A 151 -0.93 -28.02 -6.74
CA GLY A 151 0.41 -28.60 -6.72
C GLY A 151 1.37 -28.05 -7.79
N GLN A 152 0.90 -27.20 -8.70
CA GLN A 152 1.78 -26.51 -9.65
C GLN A 152 2.68 -25.53 -8.89
N LYS A 153 3.97 -25.51 -9.23
CA LYS A 153 4.93 -24.55 -8.67
C LYS A 153 5.03 -23.33 -9.57
N LEU A 154 4.77 -22.16 -9.00
CA LEU A 154 4.91 -20.86 -9.64
C LEU A 154 6.09 -20.11 -9.01
N ALA A 155 6.99 -19.63 -9.86
CA ALA A 155 8.04 -18.73 -9.43
C ALA A 155 7.47 -17.35 -9.12
N VAL A 156 7.94 -16.73 -8.04
CA VAL A 156 7.54 -15.39 -7.58
C VAL A 156 8.77 -14.62 -7.10
N CYS A 157 8.80 -13.32 -7.40
CA CYS A 157 9.74 -12.36 -6.80
C CYS A 157 8.99 -11.56 -5.72
N PRO A 158 8.94 -12.03 -4.46
CA PRO A 158 8.04 -11.47 -3.45
C PRO A 158 8.44 -10.06 -2.98
N GLU A 159 7.45 -9.17 -2.92
CA GLU A 159 7.56 -7.84 -2.28
C GLU A 159 7.06 -7.87 -0.83
N LEU A 160 6.14 -8.78 -0.52
CA LEU A 160 5.78 -9.18 0.84
C LEU A 160 6.50 -10.49 1.15
N PRO A 161 7.26 -10.57 2.26
CA PRO A 161 8.05 -11.74 2.57
C PRO A 161 7.13 -12.96 2.79
N PRO A 162 7.40 -14.10 2.13
CA PRO A 162 6.68 -15.34 2.38
C PRO A 162 6.81 -15.74 3.85
N ARG A 163 5.75 -16.35 4.40
CA ARG A 163 5.68 -16.79 5.78
C ARG A 163 5.34 -18.27 5.84
N GLU A 164 5.72 -18.91 6.93
CA GLU A 164 5.31 -20.28 7.23
C GLU A 164 3.80 -20.36 7.34
N VAL A 165 3.22 -21.47 6.87
CA VAL A 165 1.83 -21.82 7.14
C VAL A 165 1.82 -22.71 8.38
N VAL A 166 1.05 -22.32 9.39
CA VAL A 166 0.95 -23.03 10.67
C VAL A 166 -0.47 -23.54 10.82
N GLU A 167 -0.59 -24.86 10.95
CA GLU A 167 -1.86 -25.58 11.08
C GLU A 167 -1.92 -26.29 12.43
N PHE A 168 -2.98 -26.07 13.20
CA PHE A 168 -3.19 -26.71 14.50
C PHE A 168 -4.65 -26.64 14.95
N ASP A 169 -5.00 -27.48 15.92
CA ASP A 169 -6.30 -27.42 16.61
C ASP A 169 -6.19 -26.57 17.89
N HIS A 170 -6.97 -25.48 17.96
CA HIS A 170 -7.15 -24.70 19.18
C HIS A 170 -8.29 -25.28 20.01
N VAL A 171 -8.01 -25.61 21.28
CA VAL A 171 -9.02 -26.06 22.24
C VAL A 171 -9.53 -24.85 23.02
N VAL A 172 -10.83 -24.55 22.90
CA VAL A 172 -11.45 -23.38 23.51
C VAL A 172 -11.34 -23.42 25.03
N ALA A 173 -10.71 -22.40 25.60
CA ALA A 173 -10.55 -22.23 27.04
C ALA A 173 -11.72 -21.44 27.67
N PRO A 174 -11.93 -21.55 29.00
CA PRO A 174 -12.95 -20.77 29.70
C PRO A 174 -12.78 -19.25 29.47
N GLY A 175 -13.85 -18.61 28.97
CA GLY A 175 -13.91 -17.17 28.76
C GLY A 175 -13.39 -16.68 27.41
N GLU A 176 -12.87 -17.56 26.55
CA GLU A 176 -12.54 -17.22 25.17
C GLU A 176 -13.81 -17.08 24.33
N THR A 177 -13.78 -16.11 23.41
CA THR A 177 -14.80 -15.97 22.36
C THR A 177 -14.21 -16.31 21.00
N PHE A 178 -15.06 -16.72 20.07
CA PHE A 178 -14.65 -17.04 18.70
C PHE A 178 -13.85 -15.90 18.04
N ASN A 179 -14.34 -14.66 18.20
CA ASN A 179 -13.66 -13.48 17.65
C ASN A 179 -12.30 -13.24 18.30
N GLN A 180 -12.16 -13.43 19.60
CA GLN A 180 -10.87 -13.29 20.28
C GLN A 180 -9.86 -14.34 19.77
N ILE A 181 -10.30 -15.58 19.57
CA ILE A 181 -9.46 -16.65 19.02
C ILE A 181 -9.06 -16.33 17.58
N ALA A 182 -9.99 -15.89 16.73
CA ALA A 182 -9.69 -15.45 15.37
C ALA A 182 -8.63 -14.35 15.36
N TYR A 183 -8.87 -13.25 16.09
CA TYR A 183 -7.94 -12.12 16.11
C TYR A 183 -6.58 -12.45 16.75
N ALA A 184 -6.54 -13.29 17.78
CA ALA A 184 -5.28 -13.76 18.37
C ALA A 184 -4.42 -14.54 17.37
N ASN A 185 -5.07 -15.18 16.39
CA ASN A 185 -4.43 -15.92 15.31
C ASN A 185 -4.33 -15.10 14.01
N ASN A 186 -4.49 -13.77 14.08
CA ASN A 186 -4.46 -12.88 12.91
C ASN A 186 -5.50 -13.24 11.83
N LEU A 187 -6.64 -13.83 12.21
CA LEU A 187 -7.76 -14.19 11.33
C LEU A 187 -8.93 -13.23 11.52
N SER A 188 -9.74 -13.04 10.47
CA SER A 188 -11.09 -12.51 10.63
C SER A 188 -12.00 -13.63 11.16
N PRO A 189 -13.10 -13.30 11.88
CA PRO A 189 -14.07 -14.31 12.27
C PRO A 189 -14.61 -15.11 11.08
N GLU A 190 -14.84 -14.48 9.94
CA GLU A 190 -15.36 -15.14 8.74
C GLU A 190 -14.37 -16.17 8.18
N GLU A 191 -13.06 -15.87 8.20
CA GLU A 191 -12.05 -16.83 7.75
C GLU A 191 -11.91 -18.01 8.70
N LEU A 192 -11.85 -17.75 10.01
CA LEU A 192 -11.81 -18.84 10.98
C LEU A 192 -13.06 -19.72 10.86
N LEU A 193 -14.23 -19.12 10.64
CA LEU A 193 -15.48 -19.86 10.47
C LEU A 193 -15.44 -20.72 9.21
N GLY A 194 -14.92 -20.18 8.12
CA GLY A 194 -14.71 -20.92 6.87
C GLY A 194 -13.82 -22.14 7.02
N MET A 195 -12.81 -22.08 7.91
CA MET A 195 -11.91 -23.20 8.21
C MET A 195 -12.57 -24.33 9.01
N GLN A 196 -13.78 -24.13 9.53
CA GLN A 196 -14.47 -25.18 10.29
C GLN A 196 -15.34 -26.11 9.45
N ASP A 197 -15.34 -25.98 8.12
CA ASP A 197 -16.09 -26.87 7.20
C ASP A 197 -17.57 -27.06 7.60
N GLY A 198 -18.19 -26.01 8.14
CA GLY A 198 -19.58 -26.02 8.62
C GLY A 198 -19.82 -26.75 9.94
N ALA A 199 -18.78 -27.29 10.60
CA ALA A 199 -18.89 -27.93 11.91
C ALA A 199 -19.36 -26.97 13.02
N LEU A 200 -19.16 -25.66 12.83
CA LEU A 200 -19.64 -24.62 13.73
C LEU A 200 -20.70 -23.75 13.02
N GLY A 201 -21.98 -23.96 13.34
CA GLY A 201 -23.08 -23.21 12.72
C GLY A 201 -23.37 -21.83 13.34
N ASP A 202 -23.03 -21.63 14.62
CA ASP A 202 -23.23 -20.36 15.33
C ASP A 202 -22.01 -20.07 16.20
N THR A 203 -21.28 -19.00 15.86
CA THR A 203 -20.06 -18.59 16.55
C THR A 203 -20.29 -18.17 18.01
N ASN A 204 -21.53 -17.83 18.38
CA ASN A 204 -21.89 -17.47 19.76
C ASN A 204 -22.17 -18.69 20.64
N LYS A 205 -22.26 -19.90 20.06
CA LYS A 205 -22.50 -21.14 20.81
C LYS A 205 -21.23 -21.92 21.13
N LEU A 206 -20.06 -21.29 20.95
CA LEU A 206 -18.76 -21.86 21.25
C LEU A 206 -18.67 -22.29 22.72
N ARG A 207 -18.25 -23.54 22.97
CA ARG A 207 -18.16 -24.13 24.31
C ARG A 207 -16.71 -24.41 24.69
N VAL A 208 -16.44 -24.40 25.98
CA VAL A 208 -15.15 -24.85 26.52
C VAL A 208 -14.89 -26.28 26.10
N GLY A 209 -13.70 -26.55 25.56
CA GLY A 209 -13.31 -27.85 25.05
C GLY A 209 -13.61 -28.09 23.57
N ASP A 210 -14.36 -27.20 22.90
CA ASP A 210 -14.52 -27.25 21.45
C ASP A 210 -13.16 -27.13 20.77
N LYS A 211 -12.98 -27.84 19.65
CA LYS A 211 -11.77 -27.78 18.85
C LYS A 211 -12.03 -26.96 17.60
N LEU A 212 -11.24 -25.92 17.40
CA LEU A 212 -11.23 -25.12 16.19
C LEU A 212 -9.98 -25.46 15.40
N HIS A 213 -10.18 -25.92 14.18
CA HIS A 213 -9.11 -26.09 13.21
C HIS A 213 -8.64 -24.72 12.72
N ILE A 214 -7.36 -24.38 12.91
CA ILE A 214 -6.79 -23.08 12.59
C ILE A 214 -5.63 -23.26 11.63
N VAL A 215 -5.73 -22.59 10.48
CA VAL A 215 -4.62 -22.36 9.55
C VAL A 215 -4.26 -20.88 9.60
N THR A 216 -3.03 -20.55 9.98
CA THR A 216 -2.56 -19.16 10.08
C THR A 216 -1.13 -19.00 9.56
N VAL A 217 -0.66 -17.76 9.53
CA VAL A 217 0.70 -17.41 9.11
C VAL A 217 1.65 -17.35 10.31
N GLY A 218 2.79 -18.00 10.17
CA GLY A 218 3.88 -18.04 11.15
C GLY A 218 4.99 -17.03 10.85
N ASP A 219 6.21 -17.46 11.13
CA ASP A 219 7.42 -16.66 10.94
C ASP A 219 7.72 -16.43 9.45
N ILE A 220 8.49 -15.37 9.17
CA ILE A 220 9.00 -15.12 7.82
C ILE A 220 9.96 -16.25 7.45
N LEU A 221 9.83 -16.76 6.22
CA LEU A 221 10.74 -17.78 5.71
C LEU A 221 12.18 -17.28 5.71
N ILE A 222 13.10 -18.15 6.13
CA ILE A 222 14.53 -17.85 6.19
C ILE A 222 15.02 -17.42 4.81
N GLY A 223 15.73 -16.29 4.76
CA GLY A 223 16.24 -15.69 3.52
C GLY A 223 15.38 -14.55 2.96
N PHE A 224 14.16 -14.39 3.47
CA PHE A 224 13.23 -13.32 3.08
C PHE A 224 13.05 -12.26 4.17
N GLU A 225 13.87 -12.27 5.22
CA GLU A 225 13.78 -11.28 6.28
C GLU A 225 14.01 -9.87 5.72
N PRO A 226 13.13 -8.90 6.02
CA PRO A 226 13.25 -7.55 5.50
C PRO A 226 14.56 -6.93 5.99
N GLU A 227 15.24 -6.23 5.09
CA GLU A 227 16.41 -5.47 5.47
C GLU A 227 16.01 -4.26 6.33
N PRO A 228 16.83 -3.88 7.33
CA PRO A 228 16.59 -2.66 8.06
C PRO A 228 16.58 -1.47 7.09
N PRO A 229 15.76 -0.44 7.36
CA PRO A 229 15.69 0.73 6.48
C PRO A 229 17.08 1.33 6.32
N GLN A 230 17.57 1.32 5.08
CA GLN A 230 18.87 1.88 4.75
C GLN A 230 18.72 3.38 4.51
N ARG A 231 19.79 4.13 4.77
CA ARG A 231 19.82 5.56 4.43
C ARG A 231 19.90 5.69 2.91
N GLY A 232 18.86 6.24 2.33
CA GLY A 232 18.77 6.46 0.89
C GLY A 232 19.46 7.75 0.45
N ARG A 233 19.81 7.84 -0.82
CA ARG A 233 20.31 9.06 -1.46
C ARG A 233 19.71 9.21 -2.84
N LEU A 234 19.35 10.43 -3.22
CA LEU A 234 18.93 10.75 -4.57
C LEU A 234 20.11 11.34 -5.37
N THR A 235 20.48 10.65 -6.44
CA THR A 235 21.44 11.14 -7.43
C THR A 235 20.67 11.69 -8.65
N SER A 236 21.20 12.75 -9.27
CA SER A 236 20.56 13.41 -10.43
C SER A 236 19.08 13.79 -10.21
N PRO A 237 18.78 14.55 -9.15
CA PRO A 237 17.40 14.85 -8.77
C PRO A 237 16.66 15.63 -9.85
N ARG A 238 15.40 15.24 -10.09
CA ARG A 238 14.45 16.01 -10.90
C ARG A 238 13.41 16.60 -9.97
N LYS A 239 13.19 17.91 -10.05
CA LYS A 239 12.08 18.55 -9.36
C LYS A 239 10.80 18.24 -10.13
N LEU A 240 9.71 17.94 -9.41
CA LEU A 240 8.39 17.85 -10.01
C LEU A 240 8.04 19.21 -10.66
N PRO A 241 7.62 19.24 -11.94
CA PRO A 241 7.24 20.49 -12.62
C PRO A 241 5.98 21.10 -11.99
N GLN A 242 5.60 22.30 -12.42
CA GLN A 242 4.26 22.81 -12.14
C GLN A 242 3.25 22.15 -13.08
N HIS A 243 2.00 22.01 -12.63
CA HIS A 243 0.93 21.46 -13.42
C HIS A 243 -0.42 22.04 -12.98
N GLU A 244 -1.38 22.16 -13.91
CA GLU A 244 -2.70 22.73 -13.59
C GLU A 244 -3.54 21.79 -12.72
N ALA A 245 -3.33 20.48 -12.84
CA ALA A 245 -4.06 19.44 -12.14
C ALA A 245 -3.75 19.30 -10.65
N TYR A 246 -2.67 19.90 -10.15
CA TYR A 246 -2.25 19.71 -8.77
C TYR A 246 -1.67 20.95 -8.13
N THR A 247 -1.62 20.94 -6.80
CA THR A 247 -0.82 21.87 -6.00
C THR A 247 0.21 21.11 -5.19
N ILE A 248 1.34 21.76 -4.90
CA ILE A 248 2.43 21.19 -4.12
C ILE A 248 2.39 21.75 -2.69
N LYS A 249 2.33 20.87 -1.69
CA LYS A 249 2.34 21.25 -0.26
C LYS A 249 3.69 21.84 0.17
N ARG A 250 4.79 21.16 -0.17
CA ARG A 250 6.17 21.57 0.20
C ARG A 250 7.11 21.51 -0.99
N ALA A 251 7.38 22.67 -1.60
CA ALA A 251 8.18 22.75 -2.83
C ALA A 251 9.65 22.27 -2.69
N HIS A 252 10.16 22.16 -1.46
CA HIS A 252 11.52 21.65 -1.19
C HIS A 252 11.59 20.11 -1.08
N ASN A 253 10.45 19.42 -0.96
CA ASN A 253 10.36 17.97 -0.81
C ASN A 253 9.82 17.24 -2.06
N VAL A 254 9.72 17.91 -3.21
CA VAL A 254 9.21 17.32 -4.46
C VAL A 254 10.31 17.00 -5.47
N TYR A 255 11.40 16.40 -4.98
CA TYR A 255 12.47 15.90 -5.84
C TYR A 255 12.36 14.38 -5.96
N GLY A 256 12.51 13.87 -7.17
CA GLY A 256 12.43 12.45 -7.48
C GLY A 256 13.49 12.00 -8.48
N THR A 257 13.54 10.70 -8.74
CA THR A 257 14.25 10.19 -9.91
C THR A 257 13.56 10.66 -11.19
N ALA A 258 14.27 10.67 -12.33
CA ALA A 258 13.66 11.01 -13.61
C ALA A 258 12.47 10.10 -13.96
N ARG A 259 12.54 8.82 -13.58
CA ARG A 259 11.46 7.86 -13.78
C ARG A 259 10.25 8.20 -12.92
N THR A 260 10.45 8.43 -11.61
CA THR A 260 9.38 8.80 -10.67
C THR A 260 8.62 10.03 -11.16
N ILE A 261 9.34 11.12 -11.49
CA ILE A 261 8.71 12.37 -11.95
C ILE A 261 7.92 12.15 -13.25
N LYS A 262 8.44 11.34 -14.19
CA LYS A 262 7.74 11.00 -15.43
C LYS A 262 6.47 10.18 -15.17
N LEU A 263 6.52 9.21 -14.26
CA LEU A 263 5.37 8.37 -13.89
C LEU A 263 4.28 9.21 -13.23
N ILE A 264 4.63 10.11 -12.32
CA ILE A 264 3.68 11.02 -11.68
C ILE A 264 2.98 11.87 -12.74
N GLY A 265 3.72 12.47 -13.67
CA GLY A 265 3.13 13.24 -14.78
C GLY A 265 2.14 12.40 -15.59
N ARG A 266 2.54 11.19 -16.01
CA ARG A 266 1.66 10.28 -16.77
C ARG A 266 0.38 9.92 -16.02
N VAL A 267 0.48 9.61 -14.73
CA VAL A 267 -0.69 9.28 -13.89
C VAL A 267 -1.62 10.48 -13.79
N VAL A 268 -1.09 11.68 -13.56
CA VAL A 268 -1.87 12.91 -13.48
C VAL A 268 -2.60 13.21 -14.80
N ASP A 269 -1.91 13.10 -15.93
CA ASP A 269 -2.48 13.33 -17.26
C ASP A 269 -3.59 12.32 -17.59
N ASN A 270 -3.38 11.04 -17.25
CA ASN A 270 -4.39 10.00 -17.44
C ASN A 270 -5.60 10.23 -16.52
N TYR A 271 -5.36 10.53 -15.25
CA TYR A 271 -6.39 10.81 -14.26
C TYR A 271 -7.30 11.95 -14.73
N GLN A 272 -6.72 13.07 -15.21
CA GLN A 272 -7.52 14.19 -15.73
C GLN A 272 -8.33 13.84 -16.97
N ARG A 273 -7.83 12.96 -17.84
CA ARG A 273 -8.58 12.48 -19.01
C ARG A 273 -9.73 11.56 -18.61
N ARG A 274 -9.52 10.73 -17.58
CA ARG A 274 -10.51 9.74 -17.11
C ARG A 274 -11.63 10.39 -16.30
N VAL A 275 -11.28 11.31 -15.41
CA VAL A 275 -12.23 12.04 -14.55
C VAL A 275 -12.00 13.55 -14.68
N PRO A 276 -12.43 14.17 -15.79
CA PRO A 276 -12.22 15.60 -16.01
C PRO A 276 -12.92 16.46 -14.95
N GLY A 277 -12.40 17.67 -14.74
CA GLY A 277 -12.87 18.59 -13.71
C GLY A 277 -12.50 18.13 -12.28
N GLY A 278 -13.19 18.70 -11.28
CA GLY A 278 -12.95 18.39 -9.86
C GLY A 278 -11.81 19.18 -9.22
N PRO A 279 -11.54 18.93 -7.93
CA PRO A 279 -10.47 19.62 -7.22
C PRO A 279 -9.08 19.22 -7.74
N LYS A 280 -8.12 20.14 -7.58
CA LYS A 280 -6.71 19.82 -7.85
C LYS A 280 -6.22 18.74 -6.90
N LEU A 281 -5.43 17.80 -7.42
CA LEU A 281 -4.72 16.82 -6.61
C LEU A 281 -3.73 17.54 -5.68
N ARG A 282 -3.49 16.97 -4.50
CA ARG A 282 -2.61 17.58 -3.49
C ARG A 282 -1.35 16.75 -3.36
N ILE A 283 -0.27 17.22 -3.98
CA ILE A 283 1.04 16.56 -3.94
C ILE A 283 1.74 16.93 -2.63
N GLY A 284 2.06 15.91 -1.85
CA GLY A 284 2.88 15.98 -0.65
C GLY A 284 4.34 15.75 -0.99
N ASP A 285 4.98 14.87 -0.22
CA ASP A 285 6.43 14.68 -0.26
C ASP A 285 6.83 13.57 -1.23
N ILE A 286 7.95 13.78 -1.93
CA ILE A 286 8.62 12.78 -2.77
C ILE A 286 9.97 12.44 -2.15
N SER A 287 10.86 13.44 -2.04
CA SER A 287 12.11 13.43 -1.28
C SER A 287 12.72 14.83 -1.24
N GLY A 288 13.66 15.04 -0.32
CA GLY A 288 14.52 16.23 -0.37
C GLY A 288 15.39 16.26 -1.63
N ARG A 289 15.95 17.43 -1.98
CA ARG A 289 16.76 17.64 -3.20
C ARG A 289 17.87 16.59 -3.41
N HIS A 290 18.46 16.07 -2.34
CA HIS A 290 19.52 15.06 -2.40
C HIS A 290 19.08 13.72 -1.80
N GLY A 291 17.79 13.53 -1.58
CA GLY A 291 17.26 12.41 -0.83
C GLY A 291 17.63 12.49 0.65
N GLY A 292 17.84 11.34 1.28
CA GLY A 292 18.19 11.22 2.69
C GLY A 292 16.97 11.25 3.63
N PRO A 293 17.19 11.04 4.94
CA PRO A 293 16.12 11.03 5.94
C PRO A 293 15.30 12.31 5.90
N LEU A 294 13.98 12.14 5.93
CA LEU A 294 13.01 13.24 5.92
C LEU A 294 12.23 13.22 7.23
N ALA A 295 12.13 14.37 7.91
CA ALA A 295 11.48 14.46 9.21
C ALA A 295 10.02 13.99 9.13
N GLY A 296 9.62 13.08 10.01
CA GLY A 296 8.29 12.48 10.01
C GLY A 296 8.11 11.27 9.09
N HIS A 297 9.12 10.89 8.30
CA HIS A 297 9.03 9.77 7.35
C HIS A 297 10.11 8.70 7.60
N LEU A 298 9.74 7.42 7.51
CA LEU A 298 10.71 6.31 7.46
C LEU A 298 11.34 6.12 6.07
N SER A 299 10.71 6.69 5.04
CA SER A 299 11.14 6.58 3.64
C SER A 299 11.27 7.96 2.97
N HIS A 300 10.95 8.11 1.68
CA HIS A 300 11.18 9.34 0.91
C HIS A 300 12.66 9.73 0.78
N GLN A 301 13.57 8.76 0.87
CA GLN A 301 15.00 9.06 0.91
C GLN A 301 15.67 8.98 -0.47
N GLU A 302 14.99 8.42 -1.47
CA GLU A 302 15.60 8.05 -2.76
C GLU A 302 14.83 8.63 -3.95
N GLY A 303 13.81 9.46 -3.68
CA GLY A 303 12.99 10.05 -4.73
C GLY A 303 12.11 9.03 -5.46
N ARG A 304 11.66 7.99 -4.76
CA ARG A 304 10.83 6.87 -5.27
C ARG A 304 9.51 6.69 -4.51
N ASP A 305 9.24 7.59 -3.58
CA ASP A 305 7.99 7.64 -2.83
C ASP A 305 7.22 8.91 -3.26
N LEU A 306 5.90 8.92 -3.08
CA LEU A 306 5.04 10.08 -3.28
C LEU A 306 3.91 10.02 -2.25
N ASP A 307 3.76 11.06 -1.44
CA ASP A 307 2.53 11.32 -0.72
C ASP A 307 1.58 12.12 -1.60
N ILE A 308 0.33 11.69 -1.69
CA ILE A 308 -0.73 12.40 -2.39
C ILE A 308 -1.99 12.39 -1.53
N GLY A 309 -2.51 13.58 -1.24
CA GLY A 309 -3.70 13.76 -0.41
C GLY A 309 -4.91 13.07 -1.03
N PHE A 310 -5.84 12.64 -0.17
CA PHE A 310 -7.08 12.10 -0.68
C PHE A 310 -7.84 13.13 -1.51
N VAL A 311 -8.47 12.67 -2.59
CA VAL A 311 -9.43 13.47 -3.34
C VAL A 311 -10.70 13.60 -2.50
N LEU A 312 -10.96 14.82 -2.03
CA LEU A 312 -12.12 15.14 -1.20
C LEU A 312 -13.13 15.97 -1.98
N GLN A 313 -14.38 15.93 -1.53
CA GLN A 313 -15.49 16.73 -2.07
C GLN A 313 -16.04 17.74 -1.04
N GLY A 314 -16.88 18.64 -1.53
CA GLY A 314 -17.51 19.67 -0.70
C GLY A 314 -16.53 20.71 -0.16
N LYS A 315 -16.74 21.17 1.08
CA LYS A 315 -15.96 22.27 1.69
C LYS A 315 -14.46 21.99 1.81
N LEU A 316 -14.04 20.73 1.79
CA LEU A 316 -12.64 20.34 1.92
C LEU A 316 -11.96 19.99 0.59
N ALA A 317 -12.66 20.12 -0.54
CA ALA A 317 -12.13 19.76 -1.87
C ALA A 317 -10.84 20.51 -2.22
N ASP A 318 -10.74 21.78 -1.79
CA ASP A 318 -9.56 22.63 -2.05
C ASP A 318 -8.60 22.79 -0.87
N ARG A 319 -8.78 21.98 0.19
CA ARG A 319 -7.89 22.03 1.36
C ARG A 319 -6.46 21.62 0.98
N LEU A 320 -5.48 22.42 1.42
CA LEU A 320 -4.06 22.20 1.13
C LEU A 320 -3.37 21.20 2.08
N HIS A 321 -3.86 21.07 3.31
CA HIS A 321 -3.35 20.13 4.31
C HIS A 321 -4.02 18.75 4.20
N PHE A 322 -3.29 17.70 4.55
CA PHE A 322 -3.81 16.32 4.55
C PHE A 322 -4.62 16.05 5.81
N SER A 323 -5.82 16.63 5.91
CA SER A 323 -6.64 16.50 7.10
C SER A 323 -8.14 16.56 6.84
N GLY A 324 -8.89 15.87 7.70
CA GLY A 324 -10.35 15.90 7.73
C GLY A 324 -11.02 14.96 6.73
N ALA A 325 -10.30 13.98 6.18
CA ALA A 325 -10.93 12.95 5.38
C ALA A 325 -11.89 12.10 6.23
N THR A 326 -13.08 11.86 5.70
CA THR A 326 -14.11 11.01 6.30
C THR A 326 -14.76 10.17 5.21
N LYS A 327 -15.58 9.19 5.61
CA LYS A 327 -16.39 8.41 4.67
C LYS A 327 -17.37 9.27 3.85
N ASP A 328 -17.75 10.44 4.36
CA ASP A 328 -18.78 11.29 3.77
C ASP A 328 -18.21 12.29 2.75
N ASN A 329 -16.93 12.61 2.87
CA ASN A 329 -16.28 13.62 2.02
C ASN A 329 -15.17 13.09 1.11
N ILE A 330 -14.85 11.80 1.16
CA ILE A 330 -13.95 11.19 0.18
C ILE A 330 -14.70 11.03 -1.15
N ASP A 331 -14.11 11.50 -2.24
CA ASP A 331 -14.64 11.28 -3.59
C ASP A 331 -14.16 9.91 -4.08
N LEU A 332 -15.00 8.88 -3.91
CA LEU A 332 -14.62 7.49 -4.19
C LEU A 332 -14.37 7.23 -5.69
N GLU A 333 -15.10 7.90 -6.58
CA GLU A 333 -14.90 7.80 -8.03
C GLU A 333 -13.51 8.28 -8.41
N ARG A 334 -13.17 9.49 -7.98
CA ARG A 334 -11.85 10.08 -8.27
C ARG A 334 -10.74 9.37 -7.54
N MET A 335 -10.97 8.96 -6.29
CA MET A 335 -9.99 8.19 -5.52
C MET A 335 -9.65 6.88 -6.22
N TRP A 336 -10.67 6.13 -6.63
CA TRP A 336 -10.48 4.86 -7.31
C TRP A 336 -9.80 5.06 -8.67
N ALA A 337 -10.23 6.05 -9.46
CA ALA A 337 -9.57 6.39 -10.72
C ALA A 337 -8.08 6.70 -10.52
N LEU A 338 -7.73 7.49 -9.51
CA LEU A 338 -6.34 7.83 -9.19
C LEU A 338 -5.50 6.59 -8.83
N ILE A 339 -6.02 5.74 -7.93
CA ILE A 339 -5.34 4.51 -7.49
C ILE A 339 -5.17 3.54 -8.66
N ASP A 340 -6.21 3.36 -9.46
CA ASP A 340 -6.20 2.47 -10.62
C ASP A 340 -5.21 2.96 -11.69
N GLU A 341 -5.10 4.27 -11.93
CA GLU A 341 -4.07 4.83 -12.82
C GLU A 341 -2.64 4.61 -12.29
N PHE A 342 -2.43 4.70 -10.98
CA PHE A 342 -1.14 4.34 -10.38
C PHE A 342 -0.81 2.86 -10.62
N ILE A 343 -1.73 1.95 -10.32
CA ILE A 343 -1.52 0.50 -10.49
C ILE A 343 -1.33 0.14 -11.96
N ALA A 344 -2.10 0.74 -12.87
CA ALA A 344 -2.04 0.52 -14.31
C ALA A 344 -0.69 0.89 -14.95
N THR A 345 0.16 1.65 -14.25
CA THR A 345 1.54 1.85 -14.71
C THR A 345 2.35 0.56 -14.76
N GLY A 346 2.03 -0.43 -13.91
CA GLY A 346 2.86 -1.60 -13.66
C GLY A 346 4.12 -1.30 -12.84
N GLU A 347 4.26 -0.06 -12.37
CA GLU A 347 5.48 0.48 -11.76
C GLU A 347 5.33 0.81 -10.28
N VAL A 348 4.18 0.49 -9.70
CA VAL A 348 3.92 0.65 -8.28
C VAL A 348 4.37 -0.61 -7.55
N ARG A 349 5.10 -0.39 -6.46
CA ARG A 349 5.54 -1.43 -5.53
C ARG A 349 4.53 -1.63 -4.42
N CYS A 350 4.01 -0.53 -3.86
CA CYS A 350 2.93 -0.54 -2.89
C CYS A 350 2.26 0.83 -2.79
N ILE A 351 1.01 0.83 -2.31
CA ILE A 351 0.26 2.03 -1.92
C ILE A 351 -0.17 1.84 -0.46
N PHE A 352 0.23 2.73 0.45
CA PHE A 352 -0.24 2.69 1.83
C PHE A 352 -1.39 3.68 2.04
N LEU A 353 -2.46 3.19 2.68
CA LEU A 353 -3.53 4.00 3.26
C LEU A 353 -4.22 3.28 4.42
N ASP A 354 -4.95 4.00 5.26
CA ASP A 354 -5.65 3.39 6.39
C ASP A 354 -6.70 2.37 5.94
N TYR A 355 -6.79 1.28 6.71
CA TYR A 355 -7.64 0.13 6.42
C TYR A 355 -9.13 0.49 6.33
N LYS A 356 -9.60 1.52 7.06
CA LYS A 356 -10.99 1.98 6.98
C LYS A 356 -11.32 2.57 5.61
N PHE A 357 -10.38 3.26 4.98
CA PHE A 357 -10.55 3.83 3.65
C PHE A 357 -10.32 2.79 2.56
N GLN A 358 -9.43 1.81 2.78
CA GLN A 358 -9.35 0.64 1.90
C GLN A 358 -10.70 -0.05 1.75
N LYS A 359 -11.43 -0.24 2.85
CA LYS A 359 -12.79 -0.80 2.80
C LYS A 359 -13.71 -0.02 1.86
N LEU A 360 -13.79 1.31 2.03
CA LEU A 360 -14.67 2.15 1.21
C LEU A 360 -14.31 2.08 -0.28
N ILE A 361 -13.01 2.11 -0.59
CA ILE A 361 -12.52 2.07 -1.98
C ILE A 361 -12.70 0.66 -2.57
N TYR A 362 -12.48 -0.40 -1.78
CA TYR A 362 -12.72 -1.79 -2.17
C TYR A 362 -14.19 -2.02 -2.52
N GLU A 363 -15.11 -1.60 -1.65
CA GLU A 363 -16.55 -1.74 -1.86
C GLU A 363 -16.98 -0.96 -3.10
N TYR A 364 -16.52 0.29 -3.25
CA TYR A 364 -16.75 1.07 -4.45
C TYR A 364 -16.22 0.40 -5.73
N ALA A 365 -14.97 -0.05 -5.73
CA ALA A 365 -14.35 -0.72 -6.88
C ALA A 365 -15.12 -1.99 -7.28
N LYS A 366 -15.54 -2.78 -6.29
CA LYS A 366 -16.39 -3.96 -6.50
C LYS A 366 -17.72 -3.57 -7.14
N ASP A 367 -18.38 -2.53 -6.64
CA ASP A 367 -19.66 -2.03 -7.18
C ASP A 367 -19.50 -1.47 -8.60
N GLN A 368 -18.32 -0.94 -8.95
CA GLN A 368 -17.96 -0.54 -10.32
C GLN A 368 -17.58 -1.73 -11.22
N GLY A 369 -17.73 -2.97 -10.77
CA GLY A 369 -17.51 -4.17 -11.58
C GLY A 369 -16.06 -4.64 -11.66
N VAL A 370 -15.17 -4.16 -10.78
CA VAL A 370 -13.81 -4.70 -10.68
C VAL A 370 -13.89 -6.15 -10.22
N SER A 371 -13.34 -7.07 -11.04
CA SER A 371 -13.39 -8.51 -10.77
C SER A 371 -12.77 -8.86 -9.42
N GLN A 372 -13.29 -9.88 -8.73
CA GLN A 372 -12.72 -10.39 -7.49
C GLN A 372 -11.23 -10.73 -7.63
N ARG A 373 -10.80 -11.25 -8.80
CA ARG A 373 -9.39 -11.53 -9.09
C ARG A 373 -8.48 -10.31 -8.92
N LYS A 374 -8.89 -9.17 -9.47
CA LYS A 374 -8.17 -7.89 -9.30
C LYS A 374 -8.27 -7.35 -7.88
N LEU A 375 -9.43 -7.47 -7.24
CA LEU A 375 -9.59 -7.03 -5.85
C LEU A 375 -8.65 -7.81 -4.91
N ASP A 376 -8.50 -9.11 -5.13
CA ASP A 376 -7.58 -9.96 -4.39
C ASP A 376 -6.11 -9.65 -4.68
N GLU A 377 -5.80 -9.24 -5.91
CA GLU A 377 -4.47 -8.78 -6.28
C GLU A 377 -4.12 -7.42 -5.67
N TYR A 378 -5.11 -6.51 -5.61
CA TYR A 378 -4.86 -5.12 -5.27
C TYR A 378 -4.98 -4.85 -3.77
N PHE A 379 -5.95 -5.42 -3.06
CA PHE A 379 -6.28 -4.98 -1.70
C PHE A 379 -5.85 -5.93 -0.61
N GLN A 380 -5.33 -5.36 0.48
CA GLN A 380 -5.23 -6.05 1.76
C GLN A 380 -6.61 -6.34 2.36
N TYR A 381 -7.50 -5.35 2.40
CA TYR A 381 -8.89 -5.54 2.81
C TYR A 381 -9.55 -6.64 1.95
N PRO A 382 -10.32 -7.60 2.53
CA PRO A 382 -10.81 -7.66 3.91
C PRO A 382 -9.93 -8.47 4.89
N ARG A 383 -8.68 -8.81 4.55
CA ARG A 383 -7.81 -9.76 5.28
C ARG A 383 -7.17 -9.20 6.58
N GLY A 384 -7.84 -8.29 7.27
CA GLY A 384 -7.39 -7.69 8.53
C GLY A 384 -6.16 -6.77 8.40
N ARG A 385 -5.94 -5.92 9.42
CA ARG A 385 -4.86 -4.92 9.44
C ARG A 385 -3.44 -5.52 9.57
N GLY A 386 -3.33 -6.71 10.19
CA GLY A 386 -2.05 -7.34 10.53
C GLY A 386 -1.47 -8.28 9.48
N ARG A 387 -2.20 -8.57 8.40
CA ARG A 387 -1.74 -9.44 7.33
C ARG A 387 -1.52 -8.64 6.07
N GLY A 388 -0.26 -8.39 5.75
CA GLY A 388 0.09 -7.77 4.47
C GLY A 388 -0.41 -8.62 3.32
N HIS A 389 -1.12 -7.99 2.38
CA HIS A 389 -1.62 -8.59 1.15
C HIS A 389 -1.86 -7.47 0.13
N GLY A 390 -1.75 -7.77 -1.15
CA GLY A 390 -2.02 -6.86 -2.25
C GLY A 390 -1.00 -5.76 -2.46
N ILE A 391 -1.27 -4.88 -3.43
CA ILE A 391 -0.50 -3.66 -3.68
C ILE A 391 -0.88 -2.55 -2.68
N ILE A 392 -2.17 -2.47 -2.35
CA ILE A 392 -2.80 -1.52 -1.45
C ILE A 392 -2.81 -2.11 -0.04
N ARG A 393 -2.05 -1.47 0.87
CA ARG A 393 -1.73 -2.02 2.19
C ARG A 393 -2.00 -1.02 3.29
N HIS A 394 -2.29 -1.55 4.49
CA HIS A 394 -2.51 -0.73 5.67
C HIS A 394 -1.18 -0.25 6.24
N TRP A 395 -1.11 1.05 6.50
CA TRP A 395 -0.11 1.61 7.40
C TRP A 395 -0.76 2.65 8.31
N ARG A 396 -0.32 2.70 9.57
CA ARG A 396 -0.86 3.65 10.57
C ARG A 396 -0.50 5.09 10.17
N GLY A 397 -1.42 6.04 10.37
CA GLY A 397 -1.21 7.46 10.06
C GLY A 397 -1.65 7.90 8.67
N HIS A 398 -1.88 6.95 7.74
CA HIS A 398 -2.24 7.25 6.36
C HIS A 398 -3.77 7.43 6.19
N GLU A 399 -4.35 8.27 7.04
CA GLU A 399 -5.80 8.49 7.09
C GLU A 399 -6.31 9.60 6.16
N ASN A 400 -5.41 10.37 5.54
CA ASN A 400 -5.77 11.52 4.71
C ASN A 400 -4.99 11.59 3.39
N HIS A 401 -4.11 10.62 3.13
CA HIS A 401 -3.24 10.57 1.96
C HIS A 401 -2.90 9.14 1.58
N LEU A 402 -2.53 8.95 0.32
CA LEU A 402 -1.89 7.76 -0.21
C LEU A 402 -0.37 7.97 -0.13
N HIS A 403 0.36 7.01 0.43
CA HIS A 403 1.81 6.91 0.21
C HIS A 403 2.03 5.91 -0.92
N VAL A 404 2.53 6.37 -2.06
CA VAL A 404 2.82 5.53 -3.23
C VAL A 404 4.33 5.30 -3.31
N ARG A 405 4.77 4.04 -3.37
CA ARG A 405 6.17 3.69 -3.67
C ARG A 405 6.27 3.10 -5.06
N PHE A 406 7.20 3.61 -5.86
CA PHE A 406 7.51 3.09 -7.19
C PHE A 406 8.60 2.01 -7.14
N ARG A 407 8.63 1.16 -8.17
CA ARG A 407 9.68 0.17 -8.42
C ARG A 407 11.00 0.86 -8.78
N GLU A 408 12.10 0.15 -8.55
CA GLU A 408 13.47 0.62 -8.83
C GLU A 408 13.74 0.73 -10.32
#